data_AF-A0A415GSL8-F1
#
_entry.id   AF-A0A415GSL8-F1
#
_cell.length_a   1.000
_cell.length_b   1.000
_cell.length_c   1.000
_cell.angle_alpha   90.00
_cell.angle_beta   90.00
_cell.angle_gamma   90.00
#
_symmetry.space_group_name_H-M   'P 1'
#
loop_
_entity.id
_entity.type
_entity.pdbx_description
1 polymer ?
#
loop_
_entity_poly.entity_id
_entity_poly.type
_entity_poly.pdbx_seq_one_letter_code
_entity_poly.pdbx_strand_id
1 'polypeptide(L)'
;MNHVDNYGKFYKLLKLLPGADKETLVRQFTNERTEHLRQMTDKEYELMCKEMERVAGYDERRAALLKAKRKARSGVLHQMQLWGVNTADWKAVDRFCEDKRIAGKAFRFLDSVELSDLNTKLRAMNRKKKENE
;
A
#
# COMPACT_ATOMS: atom_id res chain seq x y z
N MET A 1 19.31 35.45 -3.55
CA MET A 1 18.02 34.78 -3.77
C MET A 1 18.23 33.73 -4.83
N ASN A 2 17.98 32.45 -4.53
CA ASN A 2 18.12 31.35 -5.49
C ASN A 2 16.77 31.18 -6.19
N HIS A 3 16.62 31.79 -7.36
CA HIS A 3 15.42 31.62 -8.18
C HIS A 3 15.26 30.15 -8.56
N VAL A 4 14.06 29.59 -8.35
CA VAL A 4 13.79 28.19 -8.74
C VAL A 4 13.68 28.08 -10.26
N ASP A 5 14.75 27.61 -10.90
CA ASP A 5 14.81 27.36 -12.35
C ASP A 5 14.49 25.90 -12.74
N ASN A 6 14.32 25.01 -11.76
CA ASN A 6 14.06 23.59 -11.97
C ASN A 6 12.87 23.09 -11.14
N TYR A 7 11.82 22.64 -11.83
CA TYR A 7 10.59 22.13 -11.21
C TYR A 7 10.48 20.60 -11.18
N GLY A 8 11.58 19.88 -11.36
CA GLY A 8 11.59 18.41 -11.39
C GLY A 8 11.05 17.76 -10.12
N LYS A 9 11.29 18.36 -8.94
CA LYS A 9 10.74 17.88 -7.66
C LYS A 9 9.21 17.94 -7.67
N PHE A 10 8.64 19.08 -8.06
CA PHE A 10 7.20 19.27 -8.17
C PHE A 10 6.54 18.21 -9.06
N TYR A 11 7.04 18.02 -10.30
CA TYR A 11 6.41 17.05 -11.21
C TYR A 11 6.58 15.59 -10.77
N LYS A 12 7.66 15.25 -10.07
CA LYS A 12 7.79 13.92 -9.43
C LYS A 12 6.73 13.72 -8.36
N LEU A 13 6.52 14.71 -7.49
CA LEU A 13 5.51 14.66 -6.44
C LEU A 13 4.08 14.66 -6.99
N LEU A 14 3.81 15.44 -8.05
CA LEU A 14 2.50 15.48 -8.70
C LEU A 14 2.07 14.10 -9.21
N LYS A 15 3.00 13.30 -9.75
CA LYS A 15 2.72 11.92 -10.18
C LYS A 15 2.31 10.99 -9.04
N LEU A 16 2.64 11.32 -7.80
CA LEU A 16 2.31 10.54 -6.60
C LEU A 16 0.96 10.97 -5.98
N LEU A 17 0.36 12.06 -6.46
CA LEU A 17 -0.89 12.64 -5.94
C LEU A 17 -2.01 12.51 -6.98
N PRO A 18 -2.64 11.33 -7.12
CA PRO A 18 -3.70 11.14 -8.11
C PRO A 18 -4.89 12.06 -7.81
N GLY A 19 -5.30 12.84 -8.82
CA GLY A 19 -6.40 13.81 -8.71
C GLY A 19 -5.95 15.23 -8.33
N ALA A 20 -4.68 15.44 -8.02
CA ALA A 20 -4.12 16.79 -7.91
C ALA A 20 -3.71 17.30 -9.30
N ASP A 21 -4.04 18.56 -9.60
CA ASP A 21 -3.62 19.24 -10.81
C ASP A 21 -2.64 20.38 -10.51
N LYS A 22 -1.82 20.73 -11.50
CA LYS A 22 -0.77 21.75 -11.34
C LYS A 22 -1.37 23.11 -10.99
N GLU A 23 -2.43 23.52 -11.66
CA GLU A 23 -2.89 24.90 -11.64
C GLU A 23 -3.60 25.21 -10.33
N THR A 24 -4.42 24.30 -9.84
CA THR A 24 -5.05 24.37 -8.52
C THR A 24 -3.99 24.41 -7.41
N LEU A 25 -2.96 23.55 -7.47
CA LEU A 25 -1.88 23.58 -6.48
C LEU A 25 -1.15 24.93 -6.50
N VAL A 26 -0.76 25.42 -7.68
CA VAL A 26 -0.06 26.71 -7.76
C VAL A 26 -0.94 27.87 -7.28
N ARG A 27 -2.23 27.89 -7.65
CA ARG A 27 -3.18 28.91 -7.15
C ARG A 27 -3.32 28.84 -5.64
N GLN A 28 -3.47 27.65 -5.07
CA GLN A 28 -3.60 27.46 -3.63
C GLN A 28 -2.39 28.01 -2.85
N PHE A 29 -1.17 27.76 -3.34
CA PHE A 29 0.05 28.18 -2.65
C PHE A 29 0.52 29.59 -3.02
N THR A 30 -0.15 30.27 -3.95
CA THR A 30 0.12 31.69 -4.31
C THR A 30 -1.04 32.62 -3.98
N ASN A 31 -2.05 32.15 -3.24
CA ASN A 31 -3.29 32.88 -2.96
C ASN A 31 -3.95 33.40 -4.25
N GLU A 32 -4.10 32.49 -5.22
CA GLU A 32 -4.71 32.71 -6.55
C GLU A 32 -3.98 33.72 -7.46
N ARG A 33 -2.80 34.20 -7.08
CA ARG A 33 -2.03 35.18 -7.85
C ARG A 33 -1.57 34.65 -9.21
N THR A 34 -1.29 33.36 -9.35
CA THR A 34 -0.81 32.75 -10.58
C THR A 34 -1.11 31.25 -10.65
N GLU A 35 -0.97 30.67 -11.84
CA GLU A 35 -1.01 29.22 -12.11
C GLU A 35 0.32 28.68 -12.67
N HIS A 36 1.33 29.56 -12.77
CA HIS A 36 2.64 29.25 -13.33
C HIS A 36 3.70 29.15 -12.24
N LEU A 37 4.40 28.01 -12.18
CA LEU A 37 5.49 27.75 -11.22
C LEU A 37 6.57 28.84 -11.24
N ARG A 38 6.92 29.36 -12.43
CA ARG A 38 7.91 30.44 -12.60
C ARG A 38 7.52 31.79 -12.01
N GLN A 39 6.24 31.98 -11.71
CA GLN A 39 5.72 33.20 -11.08
C GLN A 39 5.56 33.03 -9.56
N MET A 40 5.85 31.85 -9.02
CA MET A 40 5.95 31.62 -7.58
C MET A 40 7.24 32.23 -7.04
N THR A 41 7.19 32.70 -5.81
CA THR A 41 8.39 32.96 -5.01
C THR A 41 9.00 31.63 -4.57
N ASP A 42 10.30 31.63 -4.31
CA ASP A 42 11.02 30.42 -3.85
C ASP A 42 10.37 29.84 -2.58
N LYS A 43 9.90 30.71 -1.67
CA LYS A 43 9.21 30.32 -0.43
C LYS A 43 7.87 29.61 -0.68
N GLU A 44 7.05 30.13 -1.60
CA GLU A 44 5.77 29.50 -1.95
C GLU A 44 6.02 28.13 -2.62
N TYR A 45 7.03 28.06 -3.50
CA TYR A 45 7.40 26.80 -4.16
C TYR A 45 7.88 25.74 -3.16
N GLU A 46 8.79 26.11 -2.25
CA GLU A 46 9.31 25.22 -1.22
C GLU A 46 8.20 24.73 -0.28
N LEU A 47 7.32 25.63 0.16
CA LEU A 47 6.16 25.28 0.99
C LEU A 47 5.24 24.29 0.28
N MET A 48 4.90 24.55 -0.97
CA MET A 48 4.07 23.67 -1.79
C MET A 48 4.70 22.28 -1.92
N CYS A 49 5.98 22.19 -2.30
CA CYS A 49 6.66 20.91 -2.43
C CYS A 49 6.75 20.15 -1.10
N LYS A 50 6.92 20.86 0.03
CA LYS A 50 6.97 20.25 1.36
C LYS A 50 5.62 19.62 1.74
N GLU A 51 4.52 20.31 1.48
CA GLU A 51 3.18 19.77 1.75
C GLU A 51 2.83 18.63 0.78
N MET A 52 3.18 18.74 -0.50
CA MET A 52 3.02 17.64 -1.46
C MET A 52 3.80 16.40 -1.02
N GLU A 53 5.04 16.56 -0.55
CA GLU A 53 5.88 15.47 -0.04
C GLU A 53 5.28 14.82 1.21
N ARG A 54 4.69 15.62 2.11
CA ARG A 54 3.97 15.12 3.28
C ARG A 54 2.77 14.25 2.90
N VAL A 55 1.94 14.72 1.95
CA VAL A 55 0.75 13.99 1.49
C VAL A 55 1.15 12.75 0.70
N ALA A 56 2.07 12.88 -0.27
CA ALA A 56 2.56 11.76 -1.06
C ALA A 56 3.21 10.69 -0.17
N GLY A 57 3.97 11.09 0.85
CA GLY A 57 4.56 10.15 1.81
C GLY A 57 3.52 9.36 2.62
N TYR A 58 2.34 9.93 2.88
CA TYR A 58 1.22 9.18 3.48
C TYR A 58 0.64 8.16 2.50
N ASP A 59 0.39 8.57 1.27
CA ASP A 59 -0.17 7.70 0.23
C ASP A 59 0.78 6.56 -0.16
N GLU A 60 2.08 6.83 -0.29
CA GLU A 60 3.09 5.81 -0.56
C GLU A 60 3.19 4.79 0.58
N ARG A 61 3.21 5.24 1.84
CA ARG A 61 3.21 4.34 3.00
C ARG A 61 1.95 3.48 3.01
N ARG A 62 0.79 4.06 2.76
CA ARG A 62 -0.49 3.34 2.68
C ARG A 62 -0.48 2.32 1.54
N ALA A 63 0.01 2.70 0.36
CA ALA A 63 0.12 1.81 -0.80
C ALA A 63 1.09 0.63 -0.52
N ALA A 64 2.22 0.91 0.13
CA ALA A 64 3.18 -0.11 0.54
C ALA A 64 2.58 -1.10 1.54
N LEU A 65 1.84 -0.62 2.56
CA LEU A 65 1.13 -1.47 3.51
C LEU A 65 0.07 -2.36 2.83
N LEU A 66 -0.71 -1.80 1.90
CA LEU A 66 -1.69 -2.56 1.11
C LEU A 66 -1.02 -3.61 0.21
N LYS A 67 0.13 -3.27 -0.40
CA LYS A 67 0.92 -4.21 -1.20
C LYS A 67 1.48 -5.34 -0.34
N ALA A 68 2.02 -5.04 0.83
CA ALA A 68 2.50 -6.02 1.79
C ALA A 68 1.38 -6.95 2.25
N LYS A 69 0.21 -6.41 2.62
CA LYS A 69 -0.97 -7.20 3.01
C LYS A 69 -1.46 -8.10 1.88
N ARG A 70 -1.50 -7.61 0.63
CA ARG A 70 -1.83 -8.43 -0.55
C ARG A 70 -0.85 -9.57 -0.74
N LYS A 71 0.46 -9.32 -0.61
CA LYS A 71 1.49 -10.35 -0.72
C LYS A 71 1.36 -11.40 0.39
N ALA A 72 1.10 -10.98 1.63
CA ALA A 72 0.87 -11.89 2.75
C ALA A 72 -0.35 -12.78 2.50
N ARG A 73 -1.48 -12.21 2.06
CA ARG A 73 -2.69 -12.97 1.68
C ARG A 73 -2.42 -13.99 0.58
N SER A 74 -1.75 -13.57 -0.49
CA SER A 74 -1.40 -14.46 -1.60
C SER A 74 -0.52 -15.62 -1.15
N GLY A 75 0.45 -15.37 -0.27
CA GLY A 75 1.29 -16.41 0.31
C GLY A 75 0.50 -17.44 1.11
N VAL A 76 -0.44 -17.01 1.95
CA VAL A 76 -1.31 -17.92 2.71
C VAL A 76 -2.20 -18.75 1.78
N LEU A 77 -2.89 -18.10 0.83
CA LEU A 77 -3.74 -18.81 -0.12
C LEU A 77 -2.96 -19.87 -0.90
N HIS A 78 -1.75 -19.55 -1.34
CA HIS A 78 -0.89 -20.53 -2.01
C HIS A 78 -0.57 -21.74 -1.10
N GLN A 79 -0.28 -21.52 0.19
CA GLN A 79 -0.07 -22.63 1.12
C GLN A 79 -1.33 -23.45 1.40
N MET A 80 -2.51 -22.80 1.47
CA MET A 80 -3.80 -23.47 1.60
C MET A 80 -4.11 -24.34 0.38
N GLN A 81 -3.80 -23.84 -0.82
CA GLN A 81 -3.96 -24.60 -2.07
C GLN A 81 -3.08 -25.86 -2.06
N LEU A 82 -1.80 -25.74 -1.67
CA LEU A 82 -0.90 -26.89 -1.51
C LEU A 82 -1.39 -27.90 -0.47
N TRP A 83 -2.06 -27.42 0.58
CA TRP A 83 -2.65 -28.30 1.59
C TRP A 83 -3.84 -29.10 1.02
N GLY A 84 -4.54 -28.56 0.03
CA GLY A 84 -5.69 -29.16 -0.64
C GLY A 84 -6.98 -28.33 -0.54
N VAL A 85 -6.91 -27.08 -0.06
CA VAL A 85 -8.08 -26.19 0.02
C VAL A 85 -8.38 -25.60 -1.36
N ASN A 86 -9.64 -25.66 -1.79
CA ASN A 86 -10.09 -24.97 -2.99
C ASN A 86 -10.10 -23.44 -2.76
N THR A 87 -9.05 -22.74 -3.19
CA THR A 87 -8.91 -21.29 -3.02
C THR A 87 -9.73 -20.46 -4.02
N ALA A 88 -10.42 -21.09 -4.97
CA ALA A 88 -11.41 -20.42 -5.81
C ALA A 88 -12.79 -20.32 -5.12
N ASP A 89 -13.05 -21.12 -4.07
CA ASP A 89 -14.24 -21.04 -3.24
C ASP A 89 -13.94 -20.33 -1.91
N TRP A 90 -14.42 -19.09 -1.79
CA TRP A 90 -14.24 -18.28 -0.58
C TRP A 90 -14.89 -18.90 0.67
N LYS A 91 -15.95 -19.71 0.53
CA LYS A 91 -16.55 -20.41 1.68
C LYS A 91 -15.64 -21.53 2.19
N ALA A 92 -14.93 -22.21 1.29
CA ALA A 92 -13.94 -23.22 1.66
C ALA A 92 -12.72 -22.58 2.37
N VAL A 93 -12.27 -21.43 1.87
CA VAL A 93 -11.20 -20.64 2.50
C VAL A 93 -11.60 -20.20 3.90
N ASP A 94 -12.77 -19.58 4.06
CA ASP A 94 -13.22 -19.11 5.38
C ASP A 94 -13.43 -20.27 6.36
N ARG A 95 -14.08 -21.36 5.94
CA ARG A 95 -14.27 -22.56 6.78
C ARG A 95 -12.93 -23.12 7.29
N PHE A 96 -11.90 -23.14 6.44
CA PHE A 96 -10.58 -23.60 6.83
C PHE A 96 -9.92 -22.67 7.86
N CYS A 97 -10.02 -21.35 7.67
CA CYS A 97 -9.42 -20.39 8.60
C CYS A 97 -10.19 -20.25 9.92
N GLU A 98 -11.52 -20.44 9.91
CA GLU A 98 -12.38 -20.37 11.09
C GLU A 98 -12.13 -21.49 12.11
N ASP A 99 -11.50 -22.61 11.70
CA ASP A 99 -11.05 -23.62 12.64
C ASP A 99 -10.06 -23.00 13.65
N LYS A 100 -10.36 -23.14 14.95
CA LYS A 100 -9.53 -22.66 16.06
C LYS A 100 -8.11 -23.23 16.02
N ARG A 101 -7.92 -24.41 15.44
CA ARG A 101 -6.60 -25.04 15.24
C ARG A 101 -5.83 -24.41 14.09
N ILE A 102 -6.44 -23.58 13.25
CA ILE A 102 -5.81 -22.88 12.13
C ILE A 102 -5.62 -21.40 12.48
N ALA A 103 -6.69 -20.60 12.44
CA ALA A 103 -6.66 -19.17 12.78
C ALA A 103 -7.85 -18.73 13.66
N GLY A 104 -8.92 -19.51 13.74
CA GLY A 104 -10.09 -19.20 14.57
C GLY A 104 -10.96 -18.05 14.06
N LYS A 105 -10.75 -17.57 12.82
CA LYS A 105 -11.56 -16.51 12.19
C LYS A 105 -11.50 -16.54 10.67
N ALA A 106 -12.52 -15.96 10.04
CA ALA A 106 -12.60 -15.85 8.58
C ALA A 106 -11.38 -15.11 7.99
N PHE A 107 -10.92 -15.56 6.83
CA PHE A 107 -9.66 -15.14 6.20
C PHE A 107 -9.63 -13.63 5.94
N ARG A 108 -10.79 -13.05 5.60
CA ARG A 108 -10.94 -11.60 5.35
C ARG A 108 -10.59 -10.73 6.56
N PHE A 109 -10.75 -11.24 7.78
CA PHE A 109 -10.49 -10.52 9.04
C PHE A 109 -9.07 -10.67 9.57
N LEU A 110 -8.20 -11.41 8.86
CA LEU A 110 -6.79 -11.52 9.23
C LEU A 110 -6.04 -10.23 8.90
N ASP A 111 -5.26 -9.76 9.86
CA ASP A 111 -4.30 -8.69 9.71
C ASP A 111 -2.96 -9.19 9.16
N SER A 112 -2.00 -8.28 8.96
CA SER A 112 -0.71 -8.62 8.37
C SER A 112 0.13 -9.55 9.24
N VAL A 113 0.03 -9.45 10.58
CA VAL A 113 0.77 -10.29 11.54
C VAL A 113 0.17 -11.69 11.51
N GLU A 114 -1.15 -11.79 11.62
CA GLU A 114 -1.85 -13.07 11.62
C GLU A 114 -1.71 -13.81 10.30
N LEU A 115 -1.68 -13.09 9.16
CA LEU A 115 -1.37 -13.68 7.86
C LEU A 115 0.05 -14.24 7.81
N SER A 116 1.02 -13.57 8.42
CA SER A 116 2.42 -14.05 8.51
C SER A 116 2.51 -15.33 9.35
N ASP A 117 1.87 -15.34 10.51
CA ASP A 117 1.86 -16.47 11.44
C ASP A 117 1.14 -17.67 10.82
N LEU A 118 -0.02 -17.44 10.19
CA LEU A 118 -0.76 -18.47 9.48
C LEU A 118 0.05 -19.06 8.31
N ASN A 119 0.77 -18.22 7.55
CA ASN A 119 1.62 -18.70 6.46
C ASN A 119 2.74 -19.62 6.99
N THR A 120 3.39 -19.22 8.08
CA THR A 120 4.44 -20.01 8.74
C THR A 120 3.91 -21.35 9.22
N LYS A 121 2.74 -21.33 9.86
CA LYS A 121 2.04 -22.53 10.33
C LYS A 121 1.68 -23.47 9.19
N LEU A 122 1.09 -22.97 8.10
CA LEU A 122 0.73 -23.79 6.95
C LEU A 122 1.96 -24.37 6.24
N ARG A 123 3.06 -23.63 6.17
CA ARG A 123 4.33 -24.18 5.67
C ARG A 123 4.81 -25.35 6.52
N ALA A 124 4.73 -25.25 7.84
CA ALA A 124 5.09 -26.34 8.75
C ALA A 124 4.16 -27.55 8.59
N MET A 125 2.85 -27.32 8.45
CA MET A 125 1.86 -28.37 8.18
C MET A 125 2.17 -29.07 6.84
N ASN A 126 2.34 -28.31 5.75
CA ASN A 126 2.67 -28.82 4.43
C ASN A 126 3.98 -29.64 4.44
N ARG A 127 5.01 -29.21 5.17
CA ARG A 127 6.26 -30.00 5.31
C ARG A 127 6.00 -31.35 5.99
N LYS A 128 5.31 -31.35 7.13
CA LYS A 128 4.97 -32.58 7.84
C LYS A 128 4.11 -33.53 7.00
N LYS A 129 3.19 -33.00 6.20
CA LYS A 129 2.38 -33.81 5.28
C LYS A 129 3.26 -34.54 4.26
N LYS A 130 4.23 -33.83 3.65
CA LYS A 130 5.17 -34.41 2.69
C LYS A 130 6.16 -35.41 3.29
N GLU A 131 6.52 -35.27 4.57
CA GLU A 131 7.40 -36.22 5.27
C GLU A 131 6.68 -37.54 5.61
N ASN A 132 5.35 -37.51 5.69
CA ASN A 132 4.51 -38.66 6.03
C ASN A 132 3.89 -39.35 4.80
N GLU A 133 4.10 -38.81 3.60
CA GLU A 133 3.72 -39.39 2.30
C GLU A 133 4.89 -40.18 1.71
#